data_AF-A0A3N5K2Q2-F1
#
_entry.id   AF-A0A3N5K2Q2-F1
#
_cell.length_a   1.000
_cell.length_b   1.000
_cell.length_c   1.000
_cell.angle_alpha   90.00
_cell.angle_beta   90.00
_cell.angle_gamma   90.00
#
_symmetry.space_group_name_H-M   'P 1'
#
loop_
_entity.id
_entity.type
_entity.pdbx_description
1 polymer ?
#
loop_
_entity_poly.entity_id
_entity_poly.type
_entity_poly.pdbx_seq_one_letter_code
_entity_poly.pdbx_strand_id
1 'polypeptide(L)'
;MVEVAGKVYLIGAGPGDPGLFTLKGKRCLEGADVVAYDALANRRLLAYAKPSAEMIYVGKRGGQHALPQEEIGRLLVERARAGKVVARLKGG
;
A
#
# COMPACT_ATOMS: atom_id res chain seq x y z
N MET A 1 26.09 -12.83 2.26
CA MET A 1 24.97 -12.50 1.36
C MET A 1 24.47 -11.12 1.77
N VAL A 2 24.37 -10.16 0.86
CA VAL A 2 23.74 -8.88 1.19
C VAL A 2 22.24 -9.15 1.28
N GLU A 3 21.66 -9.10 2.48
CA GLU A 3 20.21 -9.07 2.62
C GLU A 3 19.71 -7.81 1.91
N VAL A 4 19.03 -7.99 0.78
CA VAL A 4 18.33 -6.89 0.13
C VAL A 4 17.08 -6.64 0.95
N ALA A 5 17.21 -5.82 2.00
CA ALA A 5 16.08 -5.40 2.80
C ALA A 5 15.07 -4.66 1.89
N GLY A 6 13.83 -5.13 1.87
CA GLY A 6 12.73 -4.44 1.20
C GLY A 6 12.43 -3.08 1.81
N LYS A 7 11.47 -2.35 1.26
CA LYS A 7 11.13 -0.99 1.71
C LYS A 7 9.63 -0.83 1.86
N VAL A 8 9.22 -0.07 2.87
CA VAL A 8 7.82 0.34 3.04
C VAL A 8 7.68 1.82 2.73
N TYR A 9 6.79 2.16 1.81
CA TYR A 9 6.35 3.52 1.55
C TYR A 9 4.97 3.73 2.17
N LEU A 10 4.86 4.65 3.14
CA LEU A 10 3.56 5.18 3.58
C LEU A 10 3.19 6.34 2.65
N ILE A 11 2.10 6.17 1.90
CA ILE A 11 1.74 7.07 0.81
C ILE A 11 0.35 7.66 1.09
N GLY A 12 0.26 8.99 1.15
CA GLY A 12 -1.03 9.68 1.17
C GLY A 12 -1.70 9.60 -0.21
N ALA A 13 -2.92 9.06 -0.25
CA ALA A 13 -3.73 8.93 -1.45
C ALA A 13 -4.39 10.25 -1.87
N GLY A 14 -4.41 11.25 -0.99
CA GLY A 14 -5.19 12.47 -1.18
C GLY A 14 -6.70 12.24 -0.96
N PRO A 15 -7.54 13.27 -1.20
CA PRO A 15 -8.96 13.22 -0.88
C PRO A 15 -9.81 12.47 -1.91
N GLY A 16 -9.19 11.95 -2.99
CA GLY A 16 -9.85 11.12 -3.98
C GLY A 16 -9.53 11.51 -5.43
N ASP A 17 -9.38 12.79 -5.74
CA ASP A 17 -9.01 13.21 -7.09
C ASP A 17 -7.59 12.73 -7.45
N PRO A 18 -7.39 11.92 -8.52
CA PRO A 18 -6.07 11.48 -8.94
C PRO A 18 -5.11 12.64 -9.29
N GLY A 19 -5.61 13.82 -9.65
CA GLY A 19 -4.80 15.02 -9.89
C GLY A 19 -4.13 15.57 -8.63
N LEU A 20 -4.65 15.22 -7.45
CA LEU A 20 -4.05 15.57 -6.15
C LEU A 20 -3.05 14.54 -5.65
N PHE A 21 -2.86 13.43 -6.37
CA PHE A 21 -1.90 12.41 -6.02
C PHE A 21 -0.49 12.82 -6.47
N THR A 22 0.48 12.72 -5.55
CA THR A 22 1.85 13.16 -5.86
C THR A 22 2.51 12.27 -6.92
N LEU A 23 3.35 12.88 -7.76
CA LEU A 23 4.16 12.13 -8.75
C LEU A 23 5.05 11.06 -8.11
N LYS A 24 5.56 11.32 -6.90
CA LYS A 24 6.37 10.34 -6.15
C LYS A 24 5.51 9.18 -5.64
N GLY A 25 4.30 9.44 -5.14
CA GLY A 25 3.35 8.41 -4.75
C GLY A 25 3.03 7.47 -5.91
N LYS A 26 2.79 8.01 -7.11
CA LYS A 26 2.57 7.22 -8.32
C LYS A 26 3.74 6.31 -8.65
N ARG A 27 4.97 6.85 -8.70
CA ARG A 27 6.18 6.04 -8.97
C ARG A 27 6.40 4.94 -7.93
N CYS A 28 6.15 5.23 -6.65
CA CYS A 28 6.24 4.21 -5.60
C CYS A 28 5.20 3.11 -5.78
N LEU A 29 3.98 3.45 -6.22
CA LEU A 29 2.90 2.49 -6.43
C LEU A 29 3.14 1.62 -7.67
N GLU A 30 3.65 2.20 -8.76
CA GLU A 30 4.05 1.49 -9.98
C GLU A 30 5.18 0.47 -9.71
N GLY A 31 6.10 0.79 -8.82
CA GLY A 31 7.21 -0.10 -8.44
C GLY A 31 6.88 -1.14 -7.37
N ALA A 32 5.73 -1.05 -6.70
CA ALA A 32 5.44 -1.85 -5.52
C ALA A 32 5.18 -3.33 -5.87
N ASP A 33 5.81 -4.24 -5.12
CA ASP A 33 5.50 -5.67 -5.14
C ASP A 33 4.25 -6.00 -4.33
N VAL A 34 3.94 -5.19 -3.30
CA VAL A 34 2.77 -5.34 -2.44
C VAL A 34 2.09 -3.98 -2.27
N VAL A 35 0.78 -3.93 -2.44
CA VAL A 35 -0.04 -2.74 -2.18
C VAL A 35 -1.02 -3.04 -1.06
N ALA A 36 -0.79 -2.45 0.11
CA ALA A 36 -1.72 -2.48 1.23
C ALA A 36 -2.62 -1.24 1.18
N TYR A 37 -3.94 -1.42 1.08
CA TYR A 37 -4.90 -0.33 0.90
C TYR A 37 -6.16 -0.53 1.73
N ASP A 38 -6.88 0.54 2.02
CA ASP A 38 -8.18 0.52 2.70
C ASP A 38 -9.24 1.24 1.88
N ALA A 39 -10.46 1.37 2.41
CA ALA A 39 -11.59 1.96 1.70
C ALA A 39 -11.36 3.40 1.23
N LEU A 40 -10.44 4.14 1.85
CA LEU A 40 -10.15 5.53 1.49
C LEU A 40 -9.20 5.64 0.30
N ALA A 41 -8.57 4.54 -0.11
CA ALA A 41 -7.77 4.53 -1.34
C ALA A 41 -8.71 4.51 -2.55
N ASN A 42 -8.71 5.59 -3.34
CA ASN A 42 -9.48 5.63 -4.58
C ASN A 42 -9.02 4.50 -5.53
N ARG A 43 -9.97 3.71 -6.03
CA ARG A 43 -9.72 2.60 -6.99
C ARG A 43 -8.93 3.04 -8.22
N ARG A 44 -9.08 4.30 -8.66
CA ARG A 44 -8.31 4.86 -9.77
C ARG A 44 -6.80 4.92 -9.48
N LEU A 45 -6.41 5.13 -8.23
CA LEU A 45 -5.00 5.11 -7.83
C LEU A 45 -4.44 3.69 -7.82
N LEU A 46 -5.24 2.71 -7.38
CA LEU A 46 -4.83 1.30 -7.39
C LEU A 46 -4.50 0.79 -8.79
N ALA A 47 -5.07 1.41 -9.84
CA ALA A 47 -4.75 1.08 -11.23
C ALA A 47 -3.32 1.44 -11.65
N TYR A 48 -2.59 2.26 -10.88
CA TYR A 48 -1.16 2.49 -11.10
C TYR A 48 -0.28 1.35 -10.62
N ALA A 49 -0.80 0.44 -9.77
CA ALA A 49 -0.02 -0.71 -9.32
C ALA A 49 0.34 -1.59 -10.52
N LYS A 50 1.56 -2.14 -10.52
CA LYS A 50 1.95 -3.10 -11.57
C LYS A 50 1.05 -4.34 -11.53
N PRO A 51 0.78 -5.01 -12.67
CA PRO A 51 -0.12 -6.17 -12.72
C PRO A 51 0.28 -7.33 -11.81
N SER A 52 1.57 -7.46 -11.48
CA SER A 52 2.10 -8.50 -10.60
C SER A 52 2.08 -8.15 -9.12
N ALA A 53 1.57 -6.97 -8.74
CA ALA A 53 1.54 -6.56 -7.34
C ALA A 53 0.52 -7.39 -6.53
N GLU A 54 0.93 -7.83 -5.34
CA GLU A 54 0.04 -8.44 -4.35
C GLU A 54 -0.86 -7.34 -3.74
N MET A 55 -2.16 -7.42 -4.00
CA MET A 55 -3.12 -6.41 -3.54
C MET A 55 -3.77 -6.86 -2.21
N ILE A 56 -3.43 -6.20 -1.11
CA ILE A 56 -3.93 -6.54 0.24
C ILE A 56 -4.87 -5.45 0.74
N TYR A 57 -6.15 -5.78 0.90
CA TYR A 57 -7.11 -4.90 1.55
C TYR A 57 -7.00 -5.03 3.06
N VAL A 58 -6.73 -3.92 3.76
CA VAL A 58 -6.58 -3.87 5.23
C VAL A 58 -7.64 -3.01 5.92
N GLY A 59 -8.64 -2.53 5.16
CA GLY A 59 -9.77 -1.76 5.69
C GLY A 59 -10.90 -2.64 6.24
N LYS A 60 -11.99 -1.99 6.66
CA LYS A 60 -13.23 -2.69 7.07
C LYS A 60 -14.04 -3.11 5.83
N ARG A 61 -14.61 -4.32 5.83
CA ARG A 61 -15.69 -4.72 4.89
C ARG A 61 -16.86 -5.24 5.72
N GLY A 62 -18.05 -4.69 5.48
CA GLY A 62 -19.34 -5.26 5.94
C GLY A 62 -19.38 -5.75 7.39
N GLY A 63 -19.14 -4.89 8.37
CA GLY A 63 -19.29 -5.23 9.80
C GLY A 63 -18.14 -6.02 10.45
N GLN A 64 -17.12 -6.42 9.68
CA GLN A 64 -15.93 -7.07 10.25
C GLN A 64 -14.98 -6.05 10.89
N HIS A 65 -14.33 -6.46 11.99
CA HIS A 65 -13.28 -5.68 12.64
C HIS A 65 -12.16 -5.41 11.63
N ALA A 66 -11.72 -4.15 11.53
CA ALA A 66 -10.50 -3.82 10.80
C ALA A 66 -9.35 -4.65 11.36
N LEU A 67 -8.38 -5.03 10.52
CA LEU A 67 -7.08 -5.48 11.04
C LEU A 67 -6.62 -4.43 12.06
N PRO A 68 -6.33 -4.82 13.31
CA PRO A 68 -5.73 -3.93 14.29
C PRO A 68 -4.52 -3.23 13.69
N GLN A 69 -4.28 -1.98 14.06
CA GLN A 69 -3.20 -1.17 13.50
C GLN A 69 -1.82 -1.88 13.62
N GLU A 70 -1.64 -2.65 14.69
CA GLU A 70 -0.44 -3.47 14.94
C GLU A 70 -0.30 -4.65 13.98
N GLU A 71 -1.40 -5.27 13.56
CA GLU A 71 -1.37 -6.36 12.59
C GLU A 71 -1.06 -5.83 11.18
N ILE A 72 -1.60 -4.66 10.83
CA ILE A 72 -1.20 -3.96 9.60
C ILE A 72 0.31 -3.69 9.66
N GLY A 73 0.81 -3.15 10.77
CA GLY A 73 2.25 -2.92 10.96
C GLY A 73 3.09 -4.20 10.78
N ARG A 74 2.68 -5.30 11.42
CA ARG A 74 3.35 -6.61 11.29
C ARG A 74 3.38 -7.11 9.85
N LEU A 75 2.25 -7.04 9.14
CA LEU A 75 2.16 -7.39 7.73
C LEU A 75 3.17 -6.59 6.88
N LEU A 76 3.21 -5.27 7.05
CA LEU A 76 4.12 -4.42 6.26
C LEU A 76 5.59 -4.78 6.51
N VAL A 77 5.96 -5.02 7.77
CA VAL A 77 7.32 -5.41 8.17
C VAL A 77 7.67 -6.79 7.63
N GLU A 78 6.78 -7.76 7.72
CA GLU A 78 6.98 -9.11 7.20
C GLU A 78 7.26 -9.09 5.70
N ARG A 79 6.44 -8.37 4.93
CA ARG A 79 6.63 -8.24 3.47
C ARG A 79 7.94 -7.54 3.11
N ALA A 80 8.30 -6.48 3.82
CA ALA A 80 9.58 -5.80 3.60
C ALA A 80 10.79 -6.68 3.97
N ARG A 81 10.70 -7.46 5.05
CA ARG A 81 11.75 -8.44 5.43
C ARG A 81 11.91 -9.55 4.40
N ALA A 82 10.86 -9.88 3.66
CA ALA A 82 10.92 -10.78 2.51
C ALA A 82 11.52 -10.12 1.24
N GLY A 83 12.13 -8.94 1.36
CA GLY A 83 12.78 -8.23 0.25
C GLY A 83 11.83 -7.45 -0.67
N LYS A 84 10.53 -7.39 -0.35
CA LYS A 84 9.53 -6.74 -1.20
C LYS A 84 9.49 -5.23 -1.01
N VAL A 85 9.17 -4.50 -2.08
CA VAL A 85 8.76 -3.10 -2.03
C VAL A 85 7.26 -3.04 -1.71
N VAL A 86 6.91 -2.43 -0.59
CA VAL A 86 5.55 -2.36 -0.06
C VAL A 86 5.05 -0.92 -0.14
N ALA A 87 3.91 -0.70 -0.81
CA ALA A 87 3.18 0.56 -0.81
C ALA A 87 1.96 0.46 0.10
N ARG A 88 1.93 1.24 1.19
CA ARG A 88 0.75 1.39 2.05
C ARG A 88 0.05 2.70 1.70
N LEU A 89 -1.06 2.60 0.99
CA LEU A 89 -1.93 3.74 0.71
C LEU A 89 -2.77 4.06 1.94
N LYS A 90 -2.76 5.32 2.35
CA LYS A 90 -3.60 5.86 3.42
C LYS A 90 -4.47 6.97 2.83
N GLY A 91 -5.73 7.07 3.27
CA GLY A 91 -6.54 8.25 3.01
C GLY A 91 -5.77 9.53 3.36
N GLY A 92 -5.84 10.52 2.46
CA GLY A 92 -5.24 11.84 2.65
C GLY A 92 -6.11 12.77 3.47
#